data_AF-A0A146KBM7-F1
#
_entry.id   AF-A0A146KBM7-F1
#
_cell.length_a   1.000
_cell.length_b   1.000
_cell.length_c   1.000
_cell.angle_alpha   90.00
_cell.angle_beta   90.00
_cell.angle_gamma   90.00
#
_symmetry.space_group_name_H-M   'P 1'
#
loop_
_entity.id
_entity.type
_entity.pdbx_description
1 polymer ?
#
loop_
_entity_poly.entity_id
_entity_poly.type
_entity_poly.pdbx_seq_one_letter_code
_entity_poly.pdbx_strand_id
1 'polypeptide(L)' 'QKVTVELQDGSYFKGILKNIDMHYNVILSNLEFADDQQYGHLNRINTVYLRGSNIKFIGSGKLDDKQMIILKNEQQIAE' A
#
# COMPACT_ATOMS: atom_id res chain seq x y z
N GLN A 1 -7.76 8.86 -0.74
CA GLN A 1 -7.06 8.93 0.56
C GLN A 1 -5.59 8.58 0.36
N LYS A 2 -4.67 9.17 1.14
CA LYS A 2 -3.23 8.87 1.03
C LYS A 2 -2.90 7.63 1.85
N VAL A 3 -2.21 6.68 1.23
CA VAL A 3 -1.88 5.37 1.82
C VAL A 3 -0.42 5.00 1.53
N THR A 4 0.11 4.12 2.37
CA THR A 4 1.33 3.35 2.12
C THR A 4 0.95 1.89 1.93
N VAL A 5 1.51 1.25 0.92
CA VAL A 5 1.35 -0.18 0.63
C VAL A 5 2.71 -0.83 0.72
N GLU A 6 2.87 -1.82 1.60
CA GLU A 6 4.09 -2.64 1.71
C GLU A 6 3.85 -3.98 0.99
N LEU A 7 4.82 -4.41 0.19
CA LEU A 7 4.81 -5.69 -0.49
C LEU A 7 5.56 -6.75 0.33
N GLN A 8 5.36 -8.02 -0.01
CA GLN A 8 5.99 -9.15 0.68
C GLN A 8 7.52 -9.14 0.62
N ASP A 9 8.11 -8.52 -0.39
CA ASP A 9 9.57 -8.37 -0.54
C ASP A 9 10.16 -7.21 0.27
N GLY A 10 9.32 -6.47 1.01
CA GLY A 10 9.71 -5.33 1.83
C GLY A 10 9.76 -3.99 1.08
N SER A 11 9.54 -3.98 -0.23
CA SER A 11 9.34 -2.72 -0.96
C SER A 11 8.01 -2.06 -0.55
N TYR A 12 7.94 -0.72 -0.65
CA TYR A 12 6.73 0.01 -0.31
C TYR A 12 6.45 1.14 -1.30
N PHE A 13 5.16 1.43 -1.47
CA PHE A 13 4.65 2.48 -2.34
C PHE A 13 3.76 3.41 -1.54
N LYS A 14 3.96 4.71 -1.68
CA LYS A 14 3.13 5.72 -1.04
C LYS A 14 2.43 6.55 -2.09
N GLY A 15 1.13 6.76 -1.95
CA GLY A 15 0.36 7.51 -2.93
C GLY A 15 -1.10 7.67 -2.55
N ILE A 16 -1.89 8.18 -3.50
CA ILE A 16 -3.34 8.32 -3.37
C ILE A 16 -4.02 7.05 -3.85
N LEU A 17 -4.70 6.36 -2.95
CA LEU A 17 -5.56 5.22 -3.27
C LEU A 17 -6.69 5.66 -4.20
N LYS A 18 -6.72 5.10 -5.40
CA LYS A 18 -7.75 5.35 -6.42
C LYS A 18 -8.79 4.26 -6.48
N ASN A 19 -8.36 3.00 -6.36
CA ASN A 19 -9.26 1.86 -6.38
C ASN A 19 -8.69 0.70 -5.58
N ILE A 20 -9.58 -0.14 -5.06
CA ILE A 20 -9.29 -1.45 -4.50
C ILE A 20 -10.40 -2.41 -4.93
N ASP A 21 -10.03 -3.60 -5.40
CA ASP A 21 -11.00 -4.63 -5.82
C ASP A 21 -11.17 -5.75 -4.77
N MET A 22 -12.06 -6.71 -5.07
CA MET A 22 -12.34 -7.86 -4.18
C MET A 22 -11.15 -8.81 -3.98
N HIS A 23 -10.13 -8.73 -4.83
CA HIS A 23 -8.88 -9.48 -4.68
C HIS A 23 -7.79 -8.63 -4.00
N TYR A 24 -8.17 -7.46 -3.47
CA TYR A 24 -7.29 -6.48 -2.86
C TYR A 24 -6.20 -5.99 -3.81
N ASN A 25 -6.42 -6.04 -5.13
CA ASN A 25 -5.55 -5.33 -6.05
C ASN A 25 -5.77 -3.83 -5.86
N VAL A 26 -4.68 -3.07 -5.88
CA VAL A 26 -4.68 -1.65 -5.53
C VAL A 26 -4.19 -0.81 -6.70
N ILE A 27 -4.92 0.27 -6.98
CA ILE A 27 -4.44 1.33 -7.88
C ILE A 27 -4.04 2.53 -7.02
N LEU A 28 -2.76 2.88 -7.05
CA LEU A 28 -2.24 4.12 -6.46
C LEU A 28 -1.93 5.12 -7.55
N SER A 29 -2.18 6.40 -7.28
CA SER A 29 -1.79 7.52 -8.15
C SER A 29 -1.04 8.59 -7.35
N ASN A 30 -0.37 9.52 -8.04
CA ASN A 30 0.39 10.60 -7.43
C ASN A 30 1.38 10.05 -6.39
N LEU A 31 2.24 9.14 -6.86
CA LEU A 31 3.22 8.44 -6.05
C LEU A 31 4.24 9.40 -5.43
N GLU A 32 4.64 9.08 -4.20
CA GLU A 32 5.71 9.76 -3.47
C GLU A 32 6.85 8.77 -3.27
N PHE A 33 7.97 8.99 -3.95
CA PHE A 33 9.19 8.22 -3.76
C PHE A 33 10.02 8.86 -2.64
N ALA A 34 10.53 8.04 -1.73
CA ALA A 34 11.36 8.53 -0.62
C ALA A 34 12.80 8.85 -1.05
N ASP A 35 13.27 8.25 -2.15
CA ASP A 35 14.63 8.42 -2.64
C ASP A 35 14.66 8.42 -4.17
N ASP A 36 14.94 9.60 -4.75
CA ASP A 36 15.10 9.81 -6.19
C ASP A 36 16.25 8.97 -6.77
N GLN A 37 17.24 8.59 -5.95
CA GLN A 37 18.39 7.80 -6.42
C GLN A 37 18.06 6.32 -6.59
N GLN A 38 17.18 5.78 -5.76
CA GLN A 38 16.86 4.34 -5.77
C GLN A 38 15.83 3.98 -6.85
N TYR A 39 14.94 4.91 -7.18
CA TYR A 39 13.82 4.68 -8.10
C TYR A 39 13.74 5.71 -9.24
N GLY A 40 14.86 6.30 -9.67
CA GLY A 40 14.88 7.40 -10.65
C GLY A 40 14.14 7.15 -11.98
N HIS A 41 13.93 5.90 -12.39
CA HIS A 41 13.11 5.53 -13.56
C HIS A 41 11.60 5.59 -13.28
N LEU A 42 11.17 5.49 -12.02
CA LEU A 42 9.78 5.57 -11.59
C LEU A 42 9.28 7.01 -11.40
N ASN A 43 10.15 8.03 -11.43
CA ASN A 43 9.75 9.44 -11.31
C ASN A 43 8.81 9.93 -12.42
N ARG A 44 8.69 9.20 -13.54
CA ARG A 44 7.72 9.48 -14.60
C ARG A 44 6.40 8.73 -14.42
N ILE A 45 6.33 7.79 -13.49
CA ILE A 45 5.16 6.94 -13.28
C ILE A 45 4.28 7.58 -12.22
N ASN A 46 3.16 8.15 -12.68
CA ASN A 46 2.19 8.78 -11.81
C ASN A 46 1.26 7.75 -11.13
N THR A 47 1.03 6.58 -11.75
CA THR A 47 0.04 5.59 -11.30
C THR A 47 0.60 4.18 -11.39
N VAL A 48 0.34 3.36 -10.37
CA VAL A 48 0.73 1.94 -10.32
C VAL A 48 -0.45 1.06 -9.98
N TYR A 49 -0.43 -0.14 -10.55
CA TYR A 49 -1.31 -1.24 -10.19
C TYR A 49 -0.49 -2.26 -9.39
N LEU A 50 -0.97 -2.60 -8.19
CA LEU A 50 -0.34 -3.56 -7.28
C LEU A 50 -1.25 -4.78 -7.16
N ARG A 51 -0.70 -5.96 -7.42
CA ARG A 51 -1.44 -7.22 -7.31
C ARG A 51 -1.60 -7.59 -5.84
N GLY A 52 -2.84 -7.81 -5.41
CA GLY A 52 -3.20 -8.06 -4.00
C GLY A 52 -2.47 -9.23 -3.38
N SER A 53 -2.17 -10.28 -4.15
CA SER A 53 -1.41 -11.45 -3.68
C SER A 53 -0.01 -11.14 -3.16
N ASN A 54 0.58 -10.02 -3.61
CA ASN A 54 1.93 -9.60 -3.25
C ASN A 54 1.91 -8.50 -2.17
N ILE A 55 0.73 -8.01 -1.78
CA ILE A 55 0.58 -6.97 -0.76
C ILE A 55 0.64 -7.62 0.62
N LYS A 56 1.49 -7.07 1.47
CA LYS A 56 1.58 -7.43 2.88
C LYS A 56 0.66 -6.56 3.71
N PHE A 57 0.68 -5.24 3.46
CA PHE A 57 -0.09 -4.27 4.24
C PHE A 57 -0.52 -3.04 3.45
N ILE A 58 -1.63 -2.41 3.89
CA ILE A 58 -2.13 -1.12 3.41
C ILE A 58 -2.50 -0.28 4.64
N GLY A 59 -2.00 0.96 4.74
CA GLY A 59 -2.31 1.84 5.87
C GLY A 59 -2.25 3.32 5.53
N SER A 60 -3.03 4.14 6.24
CA SER A 60 -3.01 5.61 6.13
C SER A 60 -2.42 6.26 7.39
N GLY A 61 -1.10 6.51 7.41
CA GLY A 61 -0.43 7.12 8.57
C GLY A 61 1.10 7.01 8.49
N LYS A 62 1.82 7.62 9.44
CA LYS A 62 3.18 7.13 9.76
C LYS A 62 3.00 5.68 10.18
N LEU A 63 3.74 4.76 9.57
CA LEU A 63 3.85 3.38 10.06
C LEU A 63 4.47 3.46 11.45
N ASP A 64 3.63 3.63 12.46
CA ASP A 64 3.96 3.39 13.85
C ASP A 64 3.38 2.02 14.13
N ASP A 65 4.24 1.06 14.49
CA ASP A 65 4.09 -0.40 14.36
C ASP A 65 2.81 -1.02 15.00
N LYS A 66 1.98 -0.25 15.68
CA LYS A 66 0.80 -0.71 16.43
C LYS A 66 -0.54 -0.70 15.70
N GLN A 67 -0.72 0.03 14.59
CA GLN A 67 -2.04 0.10 13.92
C GLN A 67 -2.33 -1.07 12.97
N MET A 68 -1.37 -1.98 12.78
CA MET A 68 -1.42 -3.05 11.76
C MET A 68 -2.24 -4.28 12.18
N ILE A 69 -2.68 -4.35 13.43
CA ILE A 69 -3.40 -5.52 13.99
C ILE A 69 -4.92 -5.44 13.73
N ILE A 70 -5.46 -4.25 13.45
CA ILE A 70 -6.92 -4.05 13.55
C ILE A 70 -7.70 -4.60 12.35
N LEU A 71 -7.10 -4.75 11.17
CA LEU A 71 -7.83 -5.21 9.97
C LEU A 71 -7.93 -6.74 9.82
N LYS A 72 -7.21 -7.53 10.64
CA LYS A 72 -7.30 -9.01 10.59
C LYS A 72 -8.27 -9.60 11.61
N ASN A 73 -8.61 -8.89 12.69
CA ASN A 73 -9.37 -9.46 13.80
C ASN A 73 -10.89 -9.22 13.75
N GLU A 74 -11.38 -8.29 12.93
CA GLU A 74 -12.83 -8.03 12.85
C GLU A 74 -13.61 -9.10 12.08
N GLN A 75 -12.94 -10.05 11.42
CA GLN A 75 -13.59 -11.21 10.78
C GLN A 75 -13.60 -12.49 11.64
N GLN A 76 -13.14 -12.44 12.89
CA GLN A 76 -13.01 -13.65 13.73
C GLN A 76 -13.74 -13.60 15.08
N ILE A 77 -14.67 -12.67 15.29
CA ILE A 77 -15.56 -12.70 16.47
C ILE A 77 -17.01 -12.54 16.00
N ALA A 78 -17.55 -13.61 15.44
CA ALA A 78 -18.98 -13.81 15.25
C ALA A 78 -19.30 -15.31 15.29
N GLU A 79 -18.96 -15.95 16.42
CA GLU A 79 -19.59 -17.19 16.91
C GLU A 79 -19.76 -17.06 18.43
#